data_AF-A0A820M8R4-F1
#
_entry.id   AF-A0A820M8R4-F1
#
_cell.length_a   1.000
_cell.length_b   1.000
_cell.length_c   1.000
_cell.angle_alpha   90.00
_cell.angle_beta   90.00
_cell.angle_gamma   90.00
#
_symmetry.space_group_name_H-M   'P 1'
#
loop_
_entity.id
_entity.type
_entity.pdbx_description
1 polymer ?
#
loop_
_entity_poly.entity_id
_entity_poly.type
_entity_poly.pdbx_seq_one_letter_code
_entity_poly.pdbx_strand_id
1 'polypeptide(L)'
;ENKINKKLKELTVQLVSLQDFVILSRIVPCLIHFEVDIVSNSSLISIPQDNFLINLKVLYFHTRDKVEISFEQILKPLICKIPSIEYLSFGLTTNHPDYSNGILWYDLVISMPNLKKFILGLEISITVNLLEYLNIFTVDEIKQTVFNLFNENFPLFPVSIYTNNGTLFIDSVPY
;
A
#
# COMPACT_ATOMS: atom_id res chain seq x y z
N GLU A 1 2.17 23.80 -21.43
CA GLU A 1 2.45 22.45 -21.98
C GLU A 1 3.35 21.71 -21.01
N ASN A 2 2.85 20.67 -20.33
CA ASN A 2 3.72 19.82 -19.51
C ASN A 2 4.57 18.96 -20.45
N LYS A 3 5.89 19.15 -20.44
CA LYS A 3 6.83 18.35 -21.23
C LYS A 3 6.79 16.90 -20.76
N ILE A 4 6.06 16.05 -21.48
CA ILE A 4 6.03 14.60 -21.24
C ILE A 4 7.43 14.04 -21.50
N ASN A 5 8.05 13.42 -20.51
CA ASN A 5 9.35 12.78 -20.67
C ASN A 5 9.16 11.30 -21.03
N LYS A 6 9.28 11.01 -22.33
CA LYS A 6 9.12 9.65 -22.88
C LYS A 6 10.35 8.75 -22.72
N LYS A 7 11.45 9.27 -22.18
CA LYS A 7 12.72 8.52 -22.04
C LYS A 7 13.00 8.08 -20.61
N LEU A 8 12.38 8.72 -19.61
CA LEU A 8 12.58 8.38 -18.22
C LEU A 8 11.95 7.00 -17.92
N LYS A 9 12.78 6.05 -17.49
CA LYS A 9 12.37 4.67 -17.18
C LYS A 9 12.42 4.37 -15.69
N GLU A 10 13.22 5.11 -14.94
CA GLU A 10 13.44 4.89 -13.51
C GLU A 10 13.34 6.24 -12.81
N LEU A 11 12.68 6.26 -11.67
CA LEU A 11 12.52 7.45 -10.85
C LEU A 11 12.43 7.06 -9.39
N THR A 12 13.25 7.70 -8.56
CA THR A 12 13.10 7.73 -7.10
C THR A 12 12.80 9.16 -6.70
N VAL A 13 11.70 9.39 -6.00
CA VAL A 13 11.27 10.74 -5.64
C VAL A 13 10.48 10.75 -4.34
N GLN A 14 10.58 11.86 -3.63
CA GLN A 14 9.69 12.17 -2.53
C GLN A 14 8.59 13.11 -3.03
N LEU A 15 7.34 12.73 -2.82
CA LEU A 15 6.16 13.50 -3.19
C LEU A 15 5.47 14.02 -1.94
N VAL A 16 4.79 15.16 -2.10
CA VAL A 16 3.96 15.68 -1.01
C VAL A 16 2.77 14.75 -0.85
N SER A 17 2.00 14.49 -1.91
CA SER A 17 0.72 13.78 -1.83
C SER A 17 0.56 12.63 -2.84
N LEU A 18 -0.47 11.81 -2.64
CA LEU A 18 -0.92 10.82 -3.64
C LEU A 18 -1.44 11.47 -4.93
N GLN A 19 -1.90 12.72 -4.87
CA GLN A 19 -2.30 13.45 -6.06
C GLN A 19 -1.07 13.78 -6.94
N ASP A 20 0.07 14.11 -6.33
CA ASP A 20 1.31 14.33 -7.07
C ASP A 20 1.78 13.03 -7.73
N PHE A 21 1.57 11.89 -7.09
CA PHE A 21 1.84 10.58 -7.69
C PHE A 21 1.02 10.41 -8.97
N VAL A 22 -0.30 10.69 -8.93
CA VAL A 22 -1.19 10.63 -10.09
C VAL A 22 -0.80 11.65 -11.18
N ILE A 23 -0.37 12.85 -10.81
CA ILE A 23 0.05 13.87 -11.79
C ILE A 23 1.35 13.43 -12.47
N LEU A 24 2.34 13.01 -11.68
CA LEU A 24 3.64 12.58 -12.16
C LEU A 24 3.50 11.39 -13.11
N SER A 25 2.64 10.43 -12.75
CA SER A 25 2.36 9.24 -13.55
C SER A 25 1.88 9.54 -14.98
N ARG A 26 1.22 10.69 -15.17
CA ARG A 26 0.79 11.19 -16.49
C ARG A 26 1.90 11.89 -17.27
N ILE A 27 2.87 12.49 -16.58
CA ILE A 27 3.99 13.22 -17.18
C ILE A 27 5.11 12.27 -17.61
N VAL A 28 5.27 11.15 -16.88
CA VAL A 28 6.29 10.13 -17.14
C VAL A 28 5.67 8.75 -17.39
N PRO A 29 4.86 8.58 -18.46
CA PRO A 29 4.11 7.34 -18.73
C PRO A 29 5.00 6.13 -19.08
N CYS A 30 6.30 6.36 -19.31
CA CYS A 30 7.27 5.35 -19.71
C CYS A 30 8.07 4.77 -18.54
N LEU A 31 7.74 5.12 -17.28
CA LEU A 31 8.38 4.53 -16.12
C LEU A 31 8.17 3.01 -16.10
N ILE A 32 9.27 2.32 -15.80
CA ILE A 32 9.36 0.87 -15.59
C ILE A 32 9.63 0.61 -14.11
N HIS A 33 10.45 1.45 -13.47
CA HIS A 33 10.73 1.42 -12.05
C HIS A 33 10.30 2.76 -11.43
N PHE A 34 9.51 2.69 -10.37
CA PHE A 34 9.15 3.86 -9.59
C PHE A 34 9.29 3.58 -8.10
N GLU A 35 10.15 4.35 -7.45
CA GLU A 35 10.22 4.44 -6.00
C GLU A 35 9.68 5.79 -5.57
N VAL A 36 8.67 5.76 -4.70
CA VAL A 36 7.98 6.94 -4.24
C VAL A 36 7.85 6.92 -2.73
N ASP A 37 8.22 8.03 -2.10
CA ASP A 37 7.95 8.31 -0.70
C ASP A 37 6.92 9.45 -0.61
N ILE A 38 5.80 9.22 0.06
CA ILE A 38 4.72 10.20 0.23
C ILE A 38 4.76 10.75 1.66
N VAL A 39 4.92 12.07 1.77
CA VAL A 39 5.20 12.72 3.06
C VAL A 39 3.93 13.19 3.75
N SER A 40 2.92 13.64 2.99
CA SER A 40 1.70 14.24 3.55
C SER A 40 0.54 14.22 2.56
N ASN A 41 -0.48 13.43 2.84
CA ASN A 41 -1.67 13.27 2.05
C ASN A 41 -2.81 14.14 2.59
N SER A 42 -2.72 15.45 2.37
CA SER A 42 -3.71 16.42 2.83
C SER A 42 -4.79 16.76 1.78
N SER A 43 -4.96 15.93 0.75
CA SER A 43 -5.74 16.31 -0.44
C SER A 43 -6.73 15.24 -0.87
N LEU A 44 -7.87 15.68 -1.43
CA LEU A 44 -8.80 14.83 -2.15
C LEU A 44 -8.07 14.17 -3.33
N ILE A 45 -8.10 12.85 -3.40
CA ILE A 45 -7.46 12.09 -4.47
C ILE A 45 -8.48 11.81 -5.55
N SER A 46 -8.21 12.31 -6.76
CA SER A 46 -8.97 11.88 -7.94
C SER A 46 -8.34 10.62 -8.49
N ILE A 47 -8.94 9.46 -8.23
CA ILE A 47 -8.48 8.20 -8.81
C ILE A 47 -8.67 8.28 -10.34
N PRO A 48 -7.62 8.00 -11.15
CA PRO A 48 -7.75 8.03 -12.59
C PRO A 48 -8.82 7.05 -13.09
N GLN A 49 -9.62 7.50 -14.06
CA GLN A 49 -10.59 6.64 -14.74
C GLN A 49 -9.88 5.59 -15.60
N ASP A 50 -8.79 5.99 -16.24
CA ASP A 50 -7.99 5.15 -17.16
C ASP A 50 -6.76 4.54 -16.48
N ASN A 51 -6.24 3.47 -17.09
CA ASN A 51 -4.96 2.89 -16.70
C ASN A 51 -3.84 3.91 -16.95
N PHE A 52 -3.01 4.14 -15.94
CA PHE A 52 -1.85 5.02 -16.02
C PHE A 52 -0.60 4.20 -15.69
N LEU A 53 0.57 4.63 -16.19
CA LEU A 53 1.83 3.89 -16.03
C LEU A 53 1.77 2.43 -16.51
N ILE A 54 1.18 2.20 -17.69
CA ILE A 54 0.99 0.87 -18.30
C ILE A 54 2.27 0.03 -18.46
N ASN A 55 3.45 0.64 -18.33
CA ASN A 55 4.75 -0.01 -18.45
C ASN A 55 5.44 -0.24 -17.10
N LEU A 56 4.87 0.23 -15.99
CA LEU A 56 5.48 0.12 -14.68
C LEU A 56 5.52 -1.35 -14.25
N LYS A 57 6.72 -1.83 -13.97
CA LYS A 57 7.01 -3.21 -13.54
C LYS A 57 7.38 -3.28 -12.08
N VAL A 58 8.03 -2.25 -11.55
CA VAL A 58 8.52 -2.21 -10.17
C VAL A 58 7.97 -0.96 -9.50
N LEU A 59 7.27 -1.14 -8.38
CA LEU A 59 6.77 -0.06 -7.55
C LEU A 59 7.21 -0.27 -6.10
N TYR A 60 8.03 0.66 -5.59
CA TYR A 60 8.28 0.82 -4.16
C TYR A 60 7.48 2.01 -3.69
N PHE A 61 6.51 1.76 -2.83
CA PHE A 61 5.62 2.78 -2.31
C PHE A 61 5.81 2.89 -0.80
N HIS A 62 6.29 4.04 -0.37
CA HIS A 62 6.50 4.36 1.02
C HIS A 62 5.62 5.54 1.43
N THR A 63 5.08 5.48 2.63
CA THR A 63 4.45 6.64 3.27
C THR A 63 4.69 6.56 4.76
N ARG A 64 5.08 7.68 5.35
CA ARG A 64 5.16 7.84 6.82
C ARG A 64 4.01 8.66 7.36
N ASP A 65 3.14 9.09 6.46
CA ASP A 65 2.03 9.92 6.82
C ASP A 65 0.94 9.09 7.48
N LYS A 66 0.63 9.43 8.72
CA LYS A 66 -0.44 8.81 9.52
C LYS A 66 -1.84 9.14 9.00
N VAL A 67 -1.97 9.84 7.86
CA VAL A 67 -3.26 10.05 7.22
C VAL A 67 -3.98 8.72 7.05
N GLU A 68 -5.26 8.74 7.38
CA GLU A 68 -6.22 7.65 7.22
C GLU A 68 -6.52 7.42 5.72
N ILE A 69 -5.51 7.10 4.92
CA ILE A 69 -5.70 6.72 3.52
C ILE A 69 -6.40 5.38 3.52
N SER A 70 -7.71 5.35 3.26
CA SER A 70 -8.42 4.06 3.17
C SER A 70 -7.74 3.18 2.13
N PHE A 71 -7.34 1.98 2.58
CA PHE A 71 -6.72 1.00 1.71
C PHE A 71 -7.73 0.57 0.64
N GLU A 72 -8.96 0.26 1.05
CA GLU A 72 -10.01 -0.24 0.17
C GLU A 72 -10.49 0.82 -0.82
N GLN A 73 -10.70 2.06 -0.38
CA GLN A 73 -11.31 3.10 -1.21
C GLN A 73 -10.29 3.84 -2.08
N ILE A 74 -9.01 3.88 -1.68
CA ILE A 74 -8.00 4.73 -2.34
C ILE A 74 -6.83 3.89 -2.84
N LEU A 75 -6.08 3.24 -1.95
CA LEU A 75 -4.79 2.64 -2.32
C LEU A 75 -4.99 1.44 -3.26
N LYS A 76 -5.86 0.49 -2.91
CA LYS A 76 -6.15 -0.69 -3.72
C LYS A 76 -6.64 -0.31 -5.13
N PRO A 77 -7.67 0.55 -5.31
CA PRO A 77 -8.09 0.96 -6.64
C PRO A 77 -7.00 1.69 -7.43
N LEU A 78 -6.20 2.54 -6.79
CA LEU A 78 -5.10 3.25 -7.45
C LEU A 78 -4.04 2.29 -8.00
N ILE A 79 -3.65 1.29 -7.21
CA ILE A 79 -2.61 0.32 -7.57
C ILE A 79 -3.13 -0.67 -8.62
N CYS A 80 -4.38 -1.13 -8.50
CA CYS A 80 -5.02 -2.02 -9.48
C CYS A 80 -5.15 -1.39 -10.89
N LYS A 81 -5.08 -0.05 -11.01
CA LYS A 81 -5.03 0.65 -12.31
C LYS A 81 -3.68 0.51 -13.03
N ILE A 82 -2.71 -0.13 -12.39
CA ILE A 82 -1.37 -0.40 -12.93
C ILE A 82 -1.15 -1.92 -13.04
N PRO A 83 -1.87 -2.62 -13.94
CA PRO A 83 -1.87 -4.09 -14.00
C PRO A 83 -0.54 -4.69 -14.46
N SER A 84 0.40 -3.87 -14.94
CA SER A 84 1.71 -4.27 -15.44
C SER A 84 2.72 -4.61 -14.35
N ILE A 85 2.44 -4.24 -13.09
CA ILE A 85 3.37 -4.41 -11.96
C ILE A 85 3.71 -5.89 -11.76
N GLU A 86 5.01 -6.16 -11.68
CA GLU A 86 5.58 -7.48 -11.37
C GLU A 86 6.19 -7.52 -9.96
N TYR A 87 6.63 -6.38 -9.45
CA TYR A 87 7.23 -6.23 -8.12
C TYR A 87 6.56 -5.06 -7.40
N LEU A 88 5.91 -5.34 -6.28
CA LEU A 88 5.25 -4.35 -5.44
C LEU A 88 5.78 -4.44 -4.01
N SER A 89 6.20 -3.29 -3.49
CA SER A 89 6.65 -3.16 -2.11
C SER A 89 5.92 -2.01 -1.44
N PHE A 90 5.36 -2.27 -0.26
CA PHE A 90 4.77 -1.26 0.59
C PHE A 90 5.54 -1.13 1.89
N GLY A 91 5.89 0.09 2.27
CA GLY A 91 6.35 0.45 3.62
C GLY A 91 5.49 1.60 4.13
N LEU A 92 4.48 1.28 4.95
CA LEU A 92 3.42 2.22 5.32
C LEU A 92 3.34 2.39 6.82
N THR A 93 3.31 3.63 7.28
CA THR A 93 2.85 3.98 8.64
C THR A 93 1.45 4.55 8.55
N THR A 94 0.47 4.00 9.28
CA THR A 94 -0.95 4.41 9.18
C THR A 94 -1.71 4.25 10.49
N ASN A 95 -2.87 4.90 10.58
CA ASN A 95 -3.86 4.68 11.64
C ASN A 95 -5.14 4.01 11.12
N HIS A 96 -5.26 3.79 9.80
CA HIS A 96 -6.48 3.28 9.21
C HIS A 96 -6.61 1.76 9.45
N PRO A 97 -7.76 1.27 9.94
CA PRO A 97 -7.90 -0.13 10.32
C PRO A 97 -7.86 -1.13 9.15
N ASP A 98 -8.30 -0.74 7.94
CA ASP A 98 -8.25 -1.58 6.73
C ASP A 98 -6.93 -2.33 6.52
N TYR A 99 -5.79 -1.71 6.86
CA TYR A 99 -4.47 -2.32 6.64
C TYR A 99 -4.23 -3.56 7.50
N SER A 100 -5.02 -3.76 8.56
CA SER A 100 -4.99 -4.96 9.40
C SER A 100 -5.81 -6.13 8.83
N ASN A 101 -6.55 -5.91 7.75
CA ASN A 101 -7.44 -6.91 7.18
C ASN A 101 -6.74 -7.71 6.05
N GLY A 102 -6.40 -8.96 6.34
CA GLY A 102 -5.76 -9.87 5.38
C GLY A 102 -6.56 -10.10 4.09
N ILE A 103 -7.89 -10.01 4.12
CA ILE A 103 -8.76 -10.18 2.93
C ILE A 103 -8.48 -9.08 1.91
N LEU A 104 -8.34 -7.84 2.36
CA LEU A 104 -8.12 -6.71 1.45
C LEU A 104 -6.77 -6.85 0.73
N TRP A 105 -5.75 -7.34 1.42
CA TRP A 105 -4.44 -7.64 0.83
C TRP A 105 -4.50 -8.80 -0.15
N TYR A 106 -5.19 -9.89 0.20
CA TYR A 106 -5.42 -11.00 -0.70
C TYR A 106 -6.11 -10.53 -1.99
N ASP A 107 -7.17 -9.74 -1.87
CA ASP A 107 -7.90 -9.18 -3.00
C ASP A 107 -7.00 -8.31 -3.91
N LEU A 108 -6.12 -7.51 -3.32
CA LEU A 108 -5.15 -6.72 -4.09
C LEU A 108 -4.25 -7.67 -4.90
N VAL A 109 -3.65 -8.66 -4.25
CA VAL A 109 -2.70 -9.58 -4.89
C VAL A 109 -3.35 -10.39 -6.01
N ILE A 110 -4.56 -10.94 -5.81
CA ILE A 110 -5.25 -11.69 -6.87
C ILE A 110 -5.71 -10.79 -8.03
N SER A 111 -5.88 -9.48 -7.78
CA SER A 111 -6.22 -8.51 -8.82
C SER A 111 -5.02 -8.11 -9.69
N MET A 112 -3.80 -8.57 -9.35
CA MET A 112 -2.57 -8.22 -10.04
C MET A 112 -1.98 -9.44 -10.76
N PRO A 113 -2.44 -9.74 -11.99
CA PRO A 113 -2.10 -10.99 -12.69
C PRO A 113 -0.62 -11.15 -13.06
N ASN A 114 0.14 -10.05 -13.07
CA ASN A 114 1.58 -10.06 -13.39
C ASN A 114 2.46 -10.05 -12.13
N LEU A 115 1.88 -9.97 -10.93
CA LEU A 115 2.64 -9.82 -9.69
C LEU A 115 3.44 -11.09 -9.40
N LYS A 116 4.76 -10.96 -9.37
CA LYS A 116 5.72 -12.04 -9.09
C LYS A 116 6.26 -11.96 -7.68
N LYS A 117 6.41 -10.73 -7.15
CA LYS A 117 6.92 -10.48 -5.81
C LYS A 117 6.13 -9.39 -5.13
N PHE A 118 5.72 -9.67 -3.90
CA PHE A 118 5.06 -8.75 -3.02
C PHE A 118 5.88 -8.63 -1.73
N ILE A 119 6.11 -7.41 -1.25
CA ILE A 119 6.78 -7.12 0.02
C ILE A 119 5.90 -6.16 0.79
N LEU A 120 5.72 -6.44 2.07
CA LEU A 120 4.85 -5.67 2.94
C LEU A 120 5.60 -5.33 4.22
N GLY A 121 5.59 -4.07 4.60
CA GLY A 121 5.98 -3.58 5.92
C GLY A 121 4.97 -2.54 6.37
N LEU A 122 4.20 -2.86 7.40
CA LEU A 122 3.14 -2.00 7.92
C LEU A 122 3.41 -1.67 9.38
N GLU A 123 3.21 -0.40 9.71
CA GLU A 123 3.18 0.12 11.07
C GLU A 123 1.80 0.75 11.31
N ILE A 124 0.96 0.08 12.07
CA ILE A 124 -0.42 0.50 12.34
C ILE A 124 -0.52 0.96 13.79
N SER A 125 -0.83 2.22 14.04
CA SER A 125 -1.06 2.69 15.42
C SER A 125 -2.28 1.98 16.01
N ILE A 126 -2.15 1.46 17.23
CA ILE A 126 -3.25 0.82 17.95
C ILE A 126 -4.15 1.91 18.52
N THR A 127 -5.27 2.13 17.84
CA THR A 127 -6.28 3.14 18.19
C THR A 127 -7.58 2.47 18.63
N VAL A 128 -8.49 3.24 19.23
CA VAL A 128 -9.86 2.76 19.54
C VAL A 128 -10.57 2.29 18.27
N ASN A 129 -10.42 3.02 17.16
CA ASN A 129 -11.00 2.65 15.86
C ASN A 129 -10.51 1.28 15.38
N LEU A 130 -9.23 0.95 15.59
CA LEU A 130 -8.70 -0.37 15.24
C LEU A 130 -9.30 -1.48 16.10
N LEU A 131 -9.41 -1.26 17.42
CA LEU A 131 -10.01 -2.22 18.35
C LEU A 131 -11.48 -2.49 18.00
N GLU A 132 -12.25 -1.43 17.72
CA GLU A 132 -13.65 -1.52 17.30
C GLU A 132 -13.79 -2.25 15.96
N TYR A 133 -12.94 -1.92 14.97
CA TYR A 133 -12.94 -2.58 13.66
C TYR A 133 -12.66 -4.08 13.76
N LEU A 134 -11.73 -4.47 14.62
CA LEU A 134 -11.37 -5.87 14.87
C LEU A 134 -12.32 -6.57 15.85
N ASN A 135 -13.29 -5.84 16.43
CA ASN A 135 -14.22 -6.33 17.45
C ASN A 135 -13.51 -7.02 18.64
N ILE A 136 -12.48 -6.35 19.17
CA ILE A 136 -11.66 -6.82 20.30
C ILE A 136 -11.62 -5.79 21.42
N PHE A 137 -11.47 -6.26 22.65
CA PHE A 137 -11.57 -5.41 23.85
C PHE A 137 -10.22 -5.16 24.51
N THR A 138 -9.18 -5.91 24.13
CA THR A 138 -7.84 -5.79 24.72
C THR A 138 -6.76 -5.75 23.65
N VAL A 139 -5.67 -5.04 23.94
CA VAL A 139 -4.49 -4.97 23.07
C VAL A 139 -3.81 -6.33 22.92
N ASP A 140 -3.94 -7.19 23.94
CA ASP A 140 -3.35 -8.52 23.97
C ASP A 140 -3.93 -9.45 22.89
N GLU A 141 -5.18 -9.22 22.49
CA GLU A 141 -5.87 -10.01 21.45
C GLU A 141 -5.50 -9.59 20.02
N ILE A 142 -5.03 -8.35 19.81
CA ILE A 142 -4.79 -7.78 18.47
C ILE A 142 -3.91 -8.70 17.64
N LYS A 143 -2.76 -9.12 18.19
CA LYS A 143 -1.78 -9.91 17.44
C LYS A 143 -2.40 -11.19 16.90
N GLN A 144 -3.14 -11.92 17.75
CA GLN A 144 -3.72 -13.20 17.35
C GLN A 144 -4.87 -13.00 16.37
N THR A 145 -5.72 -12.00 16.59
CA THR A 145 -6.83 -11.68 15.69
C THR A 145 -6.33 -11.31 14.29
N VAL A 146 -5.37 -10.39 14.20
CA VAL A 146 -4.79 -9.97 12.92
C VAL A 146 -4.04 -11.13 12.26
N PHE A 147 -3.33 -11.95 13.05
CA PHE A 147 -2.67 -13.14 12.51
C PHE A 147 -3.66 -14.12 11.90
N ASN A 148 -4.79 -14.39 12.57
CA ASN A 148 -5.83 -15.25 12.01
C ASN A 148 -6.42 -14.65 10.73
N LEU A 149 -6.69 -13.34 10.70
CA LEU A 149 -7.20 -12.66 9.50
C LEU A 149 -6.24 -12.78 8.31
N PHE A 150 -4.93 -12.64 8.52
CA PHE A 150 -3.93 -12.83 7.46
C PHE A 150 -3.76 -14.31 7.09
N ASN A 151 -3.67 -15.21 8.05
CA ASN A 151 -3.39 -16.61 7.78
C ASN A 151 -4.58 -17.35 7.15
N GLU A 152 -5.81 -17.04 7.56
CA GLU A 152 -7.02 -17.66 7.01
C GLU A 152 -7.34 -17.14 5.60
N ASN A 153 -7.12 -15.85 5.35
CA ASN A 153 -7.54 -15.20 4.11
C ASN A 153 -6.40 -14.99 3.11
N PHE A 154 -5.15 -15.01 3.57
CA PHE A 154 -3.97 -14.83 2.75
C PHE A 154 -2.84 -15.85 3.06
N PRO A 155 -3.15 -17.17 3.08
CA PRO A 155 -2.25 -18.21 3.59
C PRO A 155 -0.94 -18.37 2.80
N LEU A 156 -0.92 -17.94 1.54
CA LEU A 156 0.25 -18.06 0.66
C LEU A 156 1.27 -16.92 0.88
N PHE A 157 0.95 -15.94 1.72
CA PHE A 157 1.81 -14.81 2.01
C PHE A 157 2.13 -14.77 3.51
N PRO A 158 3.29 -15.29 3.94
CA PRO A 158 3.64 -15.32 5.34
C PRO A 158 3.93 -13.91 5.82
N VAL A 159 3.37 -13.60 6.97
CA VAL A 159 3.62 -12.35 7.66
C VAL A 159 4.08 -12.63 9.08
N SER A 160 5.01 -11.82 9.55
CA SER A 160 5.31 -11.70 10.96
C SER A 160 4.47 -10.57 11.54
N ILE A 161 3.76 -10.85 12.62
CA ILE A 161 2.91 -9.89 13.32
C ILE A 161 3.37 -9.76 14.76
N TYR A 162 3.63 -8.53 15.19
CA TYR A 162 4.07 -8.22 16.54
C TYR A 162 3.61 -6.81 16.94
N THR A 163 3.64 -6.53 18.24
CA THR A 163 3.28 -5.22 18.78
C THR A 163 4.45 -4.62 19.53
N ASN A 164 4.61 -3.30 19.46
CA ASN A 164 5.61 -2.57 20.22
C ASN A 164 5.13 -1.13 20.47
N ASN A 165 5.18 -0.66 21.71
CA ASN A 165 4.86 0.73 22.10
C ASN A 165 3.55 1.29 21.52
N GLY A 166 2.48 0.50 21.51
CA GLY A 166 1.18 0.93 20.97
C GLY A 166 1.08 0.91 19.44
N THR A 167 2.02 0.25 18.76
CA THR A 167 1.99 0.03 17.32
C THR A 167 1.92 -1.46 17.03
N LEU A 168 1.09 -1.84 16.06
CA LEU A 168 1.02 -3.15 15.45
C LEU A 168 1.89 -3.15 14.19
N PHE A 169 2.78 -4.14 14.09
CA PHE A 169 3.65 -4.33 12.93
C PHE A 169 3.22 -5.56 12.15
N ILE A 170 3.22 -5.46 10.82
CA ILE A 170 2.93 -6.56 9.90
C ILE A 170 3.99 -6.53 8.79
N ASP A 171 4.91 -7.49 8.84
CA ASP A 171 6.04 -7.57 7.91
C ASP A 171 5.99 -8.87 7.11
N SER A 172 6.23 -8.81 5.80
CA SER A 172 6.42 -10.00 4.97
C SER A 172 7.67 -10.75 5.41
N VAL A 173 7.57 -12.07 5.57
CA VAL A 173 8.75 -12.90 5.89
C VAL A 173 9.61 -13.04 4.63
N PRO A 174 10.93 -12.74 4.68
CA PRO A 174 11.82 -12.95 3.55
C PRO A 174 11.84 -14.44 3.15
N TYR A 175 11.56 -14.71 1.87
CA TYR A 175 11.78 -16.01 1.23
C TYR A 175 13.04 -15.98 0.38
#